data_AF-A0A969D3B8-F1
#
_entry.id   AF-A0A969D3B8-F1
#
_cell.length_a   1.000
_cell.length_b   1.000
_cell.length_c   1.000
_cell.angle_alpha   90.00
_cell.angle_beta   90.00
_cell.angle_gamma   90.00
#
_symmetry.space_group_name_H-M   'P 1'
#
loop_
_entity.id
_entity.type
_entity.pdbx_description
1 polymer ?
#
loop_
_entity_poly.entity_id
_entity_poly.type
_entity_poly.pdbx_seq_one_letter_code
_entity_poly.pdbx_strand_id
1 'polypeptide(L)'
;MLPAYLPVAIGVGLACGYLRDFAAQRPDSWRGLVLLGTAVLLTATLIQGWQRWPSFRWLHKNEDTRDYAQTILDGAPPDSLILANWHWATPLWYLQTVEGQRPDVTIEYVAPGEGPYSQTWVREIEEGLGNGRTVITTYLDEAAYSALPAAEPLGEALLFRQTPARNYLPTSFR
;
A
#
# COMPACT_ATOMS: atom_id res chain seq x y z
N MET A 1 -8.31 13.76 6.52
CA MET A 1 -8.11 14.78 5.46
C MET A 1 -9.47 15.13 4.90
N LEU A 2 -9.95 16.37 5.04
CA LEU A 2 -11.13 16.79 4.29
C LEU A 2 -10.77 16.65 2.81
N PRO A 3 -11.53 15.90 2.01
CA PRO A 3 -11.14 15.67 0.63
C PRO A 3 -11.16 16.99 -0.12
N ALA A 4 -10.02 17.42 -0.67
CA ALA A 4 -9.89 18.70 -1.36
C ALA A 4 -10.87 18.87 -2.54
N TYR A 5 -11.45 17.77 -3.04
CA TYR A 5 -12.48 17.82 -4.07
C TYR A 5 -13.75 18.55 -3.62
N LEU A 6 -14.10 18.56 -2.32
CA LEU A 6 -15.28 19.27 -1.80
C LEU A 6 -15.14 20.80 -1.92
N PRO A 7 -14.11 21.45 -1.33
CA PRO A 7 -13.93 22.89 -1.50
C PRO A 7 -13.68 23.28 -2.96
N VAL A 8 -13.04 22.43 -3.76
CA VAL A 8 -12.88 22.66 -5.20
C VAL A 8 -14.22 22.64 -5.94
N ALA A 9 -15.10 21.65 -5.68
CA ALA A 9 -16.42 21.59 -6.31
C ALA A 9 -17.29 22.80 -5.94
N ILE A 10 -17.26 23.20 -4.67
CA ILE A 10 -17.96 24.41 -4.19
C ILE A 10 -17.38 25.66 -4.88
N GLY A 11 -16.05 25.78 -4.95
CA GLY A 11 -15.37 26.88 -5.62
C GLY A 11 -15.72 26.98 -7.11
N VAL A 12 -15.80 25.85 -7.82
CA VAL A 12 -16.25 25.79 -9.22
C VAL A 12 -17.69 26.26 -9.33
N GLY A 13 -18.59 25.81 -8.46
CA GLY A 13 -19.99 26.26 -8.44
C GLY A 13 -20.12 27.77 -8.23
N LEU A 14 -19.38 28.32 -7.27
CA LEU A 14 -19.34 29.77 -7.01
C LEU A 14 -18.73 30.55 -8.18
N ALA A 15 -17.66 30.05 -8.80
CA ALA A 15 -17.03 30.66 -9.96
C ALA A 15 -17.99 30.69 -11.17
N CYS A 16 -18.73 29.61 -11.41
CA CYS A 16 -19.76 29.57 -12.46
C CYS A 16 -20.89 30.57 -12.19
N GLY A 17 -21.34 30.69 -10.94
CA GLY A 17 -22.34 31.70 -10.55
C GLY A 17 -21.85 33.13 -10.77
N TYR A 18 -20.63 33.43 -10.33
CA TYR A 18 -20.00 34.73 -10.53
C TYR A 18 -19.78 35.06 -12.01
N LEU A 19 -19.34 34.10 -12.82
CA LEU A 19 -19.14 34.28 -14.27
C LEU A 19 -20.47 34.53 -15.00
N ARG A 20 -21.56 33.90 -14.57
CA ARG A 20 -22.91 34.17 -15.10
C ARG A 20 -23.34 35.61 -14.82
N ASP A 21 -23.22 36.04 -13.57
CA ASP A 21 -23.65 37.38 -13.16
C ASP A 21 -22.74 38.47 -13.74
N PHE A 22 -21.45 38.19 -13.92
CA PHE A 22 -20.51 39.03 -14.65
C PHE A 22 -20.89 39.15 -16.14
N ALA A 23 -21.24 38.03 -16.79
CA ALA A 23 -21.65 38.02 -18.19
C ALA A 23 -22.97 38.79 -18.42
N ALA A 24 -23.89 38.76 -17.45
CA ALA A 24 -25.16 39.48 -17.51
C ALA A 24 -25.00 41.02 -17.52
N GLN A 25 -23.89 41.54 -16.99
CA GLN A 25 -23.58 42.97 -16.93
C GLN A 25 -22.82 43.46 -18.18
N ARG A 26 -22.57 42.60 -19.17
CA ARG A 26 -21.78 42.89 -20.38
C ARG A 26 -22.67 43.01 -21.62
N PRO A 27 -22.24 43.74 -22.66
CA PRO A 27 -22.95 43.77 -23.94
C PRO A 27 -23.08 42.36 -24.54
N ASP A 28 -24.12 42.13 -25.34
CA ASP A 28 -24.51 40.79 -25.83
C ASP A 28 -23.36 40.01 -26.51
N SER A 29 -22.49 40.71 -27.23
CA SER A 29 -21.30 40.11 -27.89
C SER A 29 -20.29 39.52 -26.90
N TRP A 30 -20.10 40.14 -25.73
CA TRP A 30 -19.22 39.66 -24.67
C TRP A 30 -19.90 38.58 -23.81
N ARG A 31 -21.22 38.70 -23.61
CA ARG A 31 -22.00 37.69 -22.86
C ARG A 31 -21.89 36.32 -23.53
N GLY A 32 -22.02 36.27 -24.86
CA GLY A 32 -21.87 35.03 -25.63
C GLY A 32 -20.49 34.37 -25.44
N LEU A 33 -19.41 35.16 -25.50
CA LEU A 33 -18.04 34.67 -25.33
C LEU A 33 -17.79 34.09 -23.93
N VAL A 34 -18.26 34.77 -22.87
CA VAL A 34 -18.07 34.31 -21.48
C VAL A 34 -18.85 33.03 -21.21
N LEU A 35 -20.11 32.94 -21.68
CA LEU A 35 -20.92 31.73 -21.52
C LEU A 35 -20.35 30.56 -22.31
N LEU A 36 -19.91 30.78 -23.55
CA LEU A 36 -19.26 29.76 -24.37
C LEU A 36 -17.96 29.26 -23.72
N GLY A 37 -17.10 30.17 -23.24
CA GLY A 37 -15.88 29.81 -22.53
C GLY A 37 -16.14 28.98 -21.27
N THR A 38 -17.15 29.37 -20.50
CA THR A 38 -17.56 28.63 -19.29
C THR A 38 -18.09 27.23 -19.64
N ALA A 39 -18.92 27.12 -20.68
CA ALA A 39 -19.44 25.83 -21.14
C ALA A 39 -18.32 24.90 -21.65
N VAL A 40 -17.34 25.44 -22.39
CA VAL A 40 -16.17 24.69 -22.86
C VAL A 40 -15.35 24.17 -21.69
N LEU A 41 -15.09 25.02 -20.68
CA LEU A 41 -14.33 24.61 -19.49
C LEU A 41 -15.04 23.50 -18.71
N LEU A 42 -16.35 23.64 -18.45
CA LEU A 42 -17.14 22.62 -17.77
C LEU A 42 -17.15 21.30 -18.55
N THR A 43 -17.32 21.39 -19.87
CA THR A 43 -17.31 20.21 -20.74
C THR A 43 -15.94 19.53 -20.72
N ALA A 44 -14.84 20.29 -20.76
CA ALA A 44 -13.49 19.75 -20.64
C ALA A 44 -13.25 19.07 -19.29
N THR A 45 -13.75 19.64 -18.18
CA THR A 45 -13.68 19.02 -16.85
C THR A 45 -14.45 17.70 -16.79
N LEU A 46 -15.66 17.66 -17.34
CA LEU A 46 -16.47 16.44 -17.39
C LEU A 46 -15.82 15.35 -18.25
N ILE A 47 -15.26 15.72 -19.40
CA ILE A 47 -14.52 14.80 -20.28
C ILE A 47 -13.29 14.23 -19.54
N GLN A 48 -12.52 15.07 -18.85
CA GLN A 48 -11.38 14.63 -18.05
C GLN A 48 -11.79 13.66 -16.93
N GLY A 49 -12.92 13.94 -16.26
CA GLY A 49 -13.48 13.03 -15.25
C GLY A 49 -13.88 11.69 -15.86
N TRP A 50 -14.58 11.72 -17.00
CA TRP A 50 -15.01 10.53 -17.72
C TRP A 50 -13.83 9.67 -18.20
N GLN A 51 -12.77 10.30 -18.73
CA GLN A 51 -11.58 9.59 -19.17
C GLN A 51 -10.84 8.89 -18.02
N ARG A 52 -10.89 9.44 -16.80
CA ARG A 52 -10.25 8.86 -15.60
C ARG A 52 -11.13 7.87 -14.85
N TRP A 53 -12.44 7.86 -15.10
CA TRP A 53 -13.39 6.99 -14.43
C TRP A 53 -13.06 5.48 -14.53
N PRO A 54 -12.64 4.94 -15.69
CA PRO A 54 -12.22 3.54 -15.78
C PRO A 54 -11.08 3.19 -14.82
N SER A 55 -10.10 4.09 -14.63
CA SER A 55 -8.99 3.88 -13.70
C SER A 55 -9.46 3.81 -12.25
N PHE A 56 -10.39 4.68 -11.84
CA PHE A 56 -10.99 4.60 -10.50
C PHE A 56 -11.82 3.33 -10.30
N ARG A 57 -12.56 2.90 -11.34
CA ARG A 57 -13.29 1.63 -11.31
C ARG A 57 -12.39 0.41 -11.23
N TRP A 58 -11.21 0.47 -11.84
CA TRP A 58 -10.21 -0.59 -11.74
C TRP A 58 -9.57 -0.60 -10.34
N LEU A 59 -9.13 0.56 -9.85
CA LEU A 59 -8.49 0.69 -8.54
C LEU A 59 -9.38 0.22 -7.38
N HIS A 60 -10.69 0.45 -7.45
CA HIS A 60 -11.60 -0.01 -6.38
C HIS A 60 -11.71 -1.55 -6.31
N LYS A 61 -11.30 -2.28 -7.36
CA LYS A 61 -11.33 -3.74 -7.42
C LYS A 61 -9.98 -4.35 -7.08
N ASN A 62 -8.98 -3.53 -6.79
CA ASN A 62 -7.63 -4.02 -6.58
C ASN A 62 -7.54 -4.68 -5.20
N GLU A 63 -7.51 -6.01 -5.19
CA GLU A 63 -7.35 -6.82 -3.98
C GLU A 63 -5.88 -7.16 -3.70
N ASP A 64 -4.93 -6.59 -4.45
CA ASP A 64 -3.49 -6.83 -4.31
C ASP A 64 -2.99 -6.79 -2.85
N THR A 65 -3.51 -5.86 -2.05
CA THR A 65 -3.16 -5.76 -0.62
C THR A 65 -3.60 -6.98 0.19
N ARG A 66 -4.81 -7.49 -0.09
CA ARG A 66 -5.35 -8.68 0.55
C ARG A 66 -4.61 -9.92 0.07
N ASP A 67 -4.41 -10.06 -1.23
CA ASP A 67 -3.72 -11.21 -1.82
C ASP A 67 -2.28 -11.34 -1.30
N TYR A 68 -1.58 -10.21 -1.17
CA TYR A 68 -0.25 -10.17 -0.57
C TYR A 68 -0.26 -10.62 0.90
N ALA A 69 -1.13 -10.03 1.73
CA ALA A 69 -1.21 -10.37 3.14
C ALA A 69 -1.64 -11.83 3.35
N GLN A 70 -2.58 -12.33 2.53
CA GLN A 70 -3.01 -13.72 2.55
C GLN A 70 -1.87 -14.66 2.16
N THR A 71 -1.08 -14.32 1.13
CA THR A 71 0.10 -15.12 0.72
C THR A 71 1.10 -15.28 1.87
N ILE A 72 1.34 -14.21 2.63
CA ILE A 72 2.21 -14.26 3.82
C ILE A 72 1.61 -15.19 4.87
N LEU A 73 0.33 -15.03 5.21
CA LEU A 73 -0.33 -15.85 6.22
C LEU A 73 -0.40 -17.33 5.81
N ASP A 74 -0.68 -17.64 4.55
CA ASP A 74 -0.79 -19.02 4.07
C ASP A 74 0.55 -19.75 4.06
N GLY A 75 1.63 -19.04 3.69
CA GLY A 75 2.98 -19.62 3.67
C GLY A 75 3.72 -19.56 5.01
N ALA A 76 3.15 -18.91 6.02
CA ALA A 76 3.78 -18.79 7.33
C ALA A 76 3.85 -20.16 8.04
N PRO A 77 5.03 -20.60 8.50
CA PRO A 77 5.11 -21.81 9.33
C PRO A 77 4.32 -21.65 10.65
N PRO A 78 3.90 -22.75 11.29
CA PRO A 78 3.23 -22.70 12.60
C PRO A 78 4.05 -21.92 13.63
N ASP A 79 3.38 -21.14 14.48
CA ASP A 79 3.96 -20.35 15.57
C ASP A 79 5.03 -19.31 15.15
N SER A 80 5.10 -18.98 13.85
CA SER A 80 6.06 -18.03 13.30
C SER A 80 5.77 -16.57 13.70
N LEU A 81 6.82 -15.76 13.69
CA LEU A 81 6.76 -14.31 13.90
C LEU A 81 6.76 -13.59 12.56
N ILE A 82 5.77 -12.74 12.31
CA ILE A 82 5.70 -11.87 11.14
C ILE A 82 6.01 -10.45 11.59
N LEU A 83 7.17 -9.95 11.19
CA LEU A 83 7.61 -8.58 11.34
C LEU A 83 7.11 -7.77 10.15
N ALA A 84 6.21 -6.82 10.39
CA ALA A 84 5.53 -6.06 9.35
C ALA A 84 5.83 -4.56 9.46
N ASN A 85 6.00 -3.91 8.32
CA ASN A 85 6.00 -2.45 8.26
C ASN A 85 4.56 -1.93 8.40
N TRP A 86 4.39 -0.61 8.51
CA TRP A 86 3.06 -0.02 8.71
C TRP A 86 2.09 -0.33 7.56
N HIS A 87 2.59 -0.44 6.33
CA HIS A 87 1.79 -0.72 5.14
C HIS A 87 1.12 -2.10 5.22
N TRP A 88 1.81 -3.08 5.81
CA TRP A 88 1.37 -4.47 5.84
C TRP A 88 0.81 -4.93 7.19
N ALA A 89 1.19 -4.28 8.30
CA ALA A 89 0.70 -4.63 9.63
C ALA A 89 -0.83 -4.56 9.72
N THR A 90 -1.45 -3.51 9.18
CA THR A 90 -2.91 -3.32 9.27
C THR A 90 -3.70 -4.36 8.47
N PRO A 91 -3.39 -4.65 7.19
CA PRO A 91 -4.02 -5.75 6.46
C PRO A 91 -3.85 -7.11 7.15
N LEU A 92 -2.64 -7.43 7.63
CA LEU A 92 -2.37 -8.69 8.33
C LEU A 92 -3.20 -8.82 9.61
N TRP A 93 -3.26 -7.76 10.43
CA TRP A 93 -4.11 -7.75 11.63
C TRP A 93 -5.59 -7.84 11.30
N TYR A 94 -6.05 -7.24 10.20
CA TYR A 94 -7.44 -7.37 9.78
C TYR A 94 -7.79 -8.83 9.44
N LEU A 95 -6.95 -9.48 8.62
CA LEU A 95 -7.14 -10.90 8.29
C LEU A 95 -7.12 -11.79 9.54
N GLN A 96 -6.19 -11.53 10.48
CA GLN A 96 -6.10 -12.33 11.70
C GLN A 96 -7.22 -12.05 12.71
N THR A 97 -7.46 -10.78 13.04
CA THR A 97 -8.32 -10.37 14.17
C THR A 97 -9.79 -10.30 13.77
N VAL A 98 -10.09 -9.91 12.53
CA VAL A 98 -11.46 -9.75 12.03
C VAL A 98 -11.90 -10.97 11.24
N GLU A 99 -11.07 -11.48 10.33
CA GLU A 99 -11.40 -12.67 9.52
C GLU A 99 -10.97 -14.00 10.18
N GLY A 100 -10.25 -13.97 11.29
CA GLY A 100 -9.87 -15.17 12.06
C GLY A 100 -8.76 -16.02 11.40
N GLN A 101 -8.02 -15.47 10.45
CA GLN A 101 -6.99 -16.20 9.70
C GLN A 101 -5.72 -16.38 10.53
N ARG A 102 -5.20 -17.62 10.59
CA ARG A 102 -3.91 -17.95 11.23
C ARG A 102 -3.74 -17.32 12.62
N PRO A 103 -4.59 -17.64 13.61
CA PRO A 103 -4.43 -17.14 14.97
C PRO A 103 -3.19 -17.69 15.68
N ASP A 104 -2.51 -18.69 15.09
CA ASP A 104 -1.29 -19.30 15.59
C ASP A 104 -0.03 -18.45 15.33
N VAL A 105 -0.04 -17.55 14.33
CA VAL A 105 1.13 -16.71 14.03
C VAL A 105 1.08 -15.40 14.82
N THR A 106 2.24 -14.85 15.16
CA THR A 106 2.31 -13.52 15.80
C THR A 106 2.65 -12.48 14.76
N ILE A 107 1.89 -11.38 14.71
CA ILE A 107 2.13 -10.27 13.79
C ILE A 107 2.54 -9.04 14.61
N GLU A 108 3.77 -8.57 14.39
CA GLU A 108 4.32 -7.42 15.08
C GLU A 108 4.69 -6.29 14.10
N TYR A 109 4.27 -5.08 14.45
CA TYR A 109 4.64 -3.88 13.70
C TYR A 109 6.04 -3.42 14.12
N VAL A 110 6.96 -3.35 13.17
CA VAL A 110 8.29 -2.78 13.39
C VAL A 110 8.23 -1.28 13.17
N ALA A 111 8.22 -0.54 14.28
CA ALA A 111 8.29 0.91 14.25
C ALA A 111 9.70 1.40 13.88
N PRO A 112 9.85 2.57 13.23
CA PRO A 112 11.15 3.17 13.04
C PRO A 112 11.81 3.48 14.39
N GLY A 113 12.98 2.88 14.63
CA GLY A 113 13.79 3.15 15.82
C GLY A 113 14.74 4.34 15.67
N GLU A 114 15.60 4.52 16.66
CA GLU A 114 16.74 5.45 16.58
C GLU A 114 17.84 4.83 15.70
N GLY A 115 18.28 5.55 14.66
CA GLY A 115 19.32 5.09 13.73
C GLY A 115 18.77 4.62 12.37
N PRO A 116 19.60 3.94 11.55
CA PRO A 116 19.17 3.42 10.25
C PRO A 116 18.04 2.41 10.42
N TYR A 117 16.97 2.59 9.65
CA TYR A 117 15.75 1.79 9.78
C TYR A 117 16.02 0.29 9.67
N SER A 118 16.88 -0.13 8.75
CA SER A 118 17.26 -1.54 8.55
C SER A 118 17.97 -2.19 9.74
N GLN A 119 18.66 -1.42 10.60
CA GLN A 119 19.25 -1.97 11.83
C GLN A 119 18.20 -2.40 12.85
N THR A 120 17.08 -1.67 12.92
CA THR A 120 15.95 -2.09 13.77
C THR A 120 15.43 -3.44 13.28
N TRP A 121 15.19 -3.58 11.98
CA TRP A 121 14.74 -4.84 11.38
C TRP A 121 15.70 -6.00 11.62
N VAL A 122 17.00 -5.80 11.42
CA VAL A 122 18.02 -6.82 11.71
C VAL A 122 17.91 -7.29 13.16
N ARG A 123 17.85 -6.35 14.12
CA ARG A 123 17.73 -6.67 15.54
C ARG A 123 16.47 -7.49 15.86
N GLU A 124 15.31 -7.05 15.38
CA GLU A 124 14.04 -7.77 15.63
C GLU A 124 14.06 -9.18 15.00
N ILE A 125 14.70 -9.33 13.82
CA ILE A 125 14.87 -10.65 13.18
C ILE A 125 15.79 -11.53 14.04
N GLU A 126 16.94 -11.02 14.48
CA GLU A 126 17.87 -11.75 15.35
C GLU A 126 17.22 -12.15 16.68
N GLU A 127 16.41 -11.28 17.27
CA GLU A 127 15.71 -11.57 18.52
C GLU A 127 14.64 -12.65 18.33
N GLY A 128 13.82 -12.55 17.28
CA GLY A 128 12.84 -13.58 16.93
C GLY A 128 13.51 -14.93 16.67
N LEU A 129 14.63 -14.93 15.94
CA LEU A 129 15.44 -16.11 15.71
C LEU A 129 16.09 -16.64 17.00
N GLY A 130 16.61 -15.78 17.86
CA GLY A 130 17.19 -16.17 19.15
C GLY A 130 16.18 -16.84 20.08
N ASN A 131 14.90 -16.47 19.96
CA ASN A 131 13.78 -17.05 20.70
C ASN A 131 13.23 -18.35 20.08
N GLY A 132 13.91 -18.93 19.09
CA GLY A 132 13.51 -20.20 18.50
C GLY A 132 12.34 -20.09 17.50
N ARG A 133 11.97 -18.88 17.08
CA ARG A 133 10.87 -18.65 16.14
C ARG A 133 11.36 -18.56 14.71
N THR A 134 10.59 -19.09 13.77
CA THR A 134 10.79 -18.75 12.36
C THR A 134 10.26 -17.34 12.12
N VAL A 135 11.03 -16.49 11.43
CA VAL A 135 10.72 -15.06 11.26
C VAL A 135 10.40 -14.74 9.81
N ILE A 136 9.35 -13.97 9.57
CA ILE A 136 8.98 -13.44 8.26
C ILE A 136 9.10 -11.93 8.32
N THR A 137 9.66 -11.29 7.30
CA THR A 137 9.78 -9.83 7.22
C THR A 137 9.22 -9.30 5.91
N THR A 138 8.44 -8.22 6.01
CA THR A 138 7.88 -7.49 4.86
C THR A 138 8.75 -6.33 4.39
N TYR A 139 9.94 -6.15 4.95
CA TYR A 139 10.89 -5.11 4.55
C TYR A 139 12.14 -5.76 3.98
N LEU A 140 12.54 -5.35 2.78
CA LEU A 140 13.66 -5.91 2.04
C LEU A 140 14.85 -4.94 2.07
N ASP A 141 15.95 -5.37 2.69
CA ASP A 141 17.25 -4.71 2.61
C ASP A 141 18.34 -5.79 2.55
N GLU A 142 18.66 -6.24 1.33
CA GLU A 142 19.60 -7.34 1.10
C GLU A 142 21.00 -7.05 1.67
N ALA A 143 21.44 -5.79 1.62
CA ALA A 143 22.75 -5.41 2.14
C ALA A 143 22.78 -5.53 3.66
N ALA A 144 21.73 -5.01 4.34
CA ALA A 144 21.62 -5.09 5.79
C ALA A 144 21.44 -6.53 6.29
N TYR A 145 20.78 -7.40 5.52
CA TYR A 145 20.50 -8.79 5.90
C TYR A 145 21.62 -9.77 5.58
N SER A 146 22.73 -9.32 4.97
CA SER A 146 23.85 -10.17 4.59
C SER A 146 24.51 -10.95 5.75
N ALA A 147 24.37 -10.46 6.99
CA ALA A 147 24.87 -11.12 8.20
C ALA A 147 23.87 -12.14 8.82
N LEU A 148 22.62 -12.14 8.36
CA LEU A 148 21.56 -13.02 8.86
C LEU A 148 21.61 -14.39 8.18
N PRO A 149 20.93 -15.42 8.73
CA PRO A 149 20.75 -16.69 8.04
C PRO A 149 20.10 -16.51 6.66
N ALA A 150 20.36 -17.47 5.76
CA ALA A 150 19.80 -17.42 4.41
C ALA A 150 18.27 -17.33 4.43
N ALA A 151 17.74 -16.31 3.78
CA ALA A 151 16.31 -16.09 3.65
C ALA A 151 15.74 -16.86 2.44
N GLU A 152 14.54 -17.41 2.60
CA GLU A 152 13.73 -17.97 1.53
C GLU A 152 12.70 -16.92 1.08
N PRO A 153 12.44 -16.75 -0.23
CA PRO A 153 11.39 -15.87 -0.69
C PRO A 153 10.00 -16.42 -0.32
N LEU A 154 9.12 -15.56 0.18
CA LEU A 154 7.71 -15.85 0.44
C LEU A 154 6.86 -14.73 -0.15
N GLY A 155 6.48 -14.87 -1.42
CA GLY A 155 5.91 -13.76 -2.19
C GLY A 155 6.96 -12.64 -2.33
N GLU A 156 6.61 -11.41 -1.94
CA GLU A 156 7.57 -10.29 -1.84
C GLU A 156 8.11 -10.11 -0.40
N ALA A 157 7.81 -11.02 0.51
CA ALA A 157 8.39 -11.07 1.86
C ALA A 157 9.57 -12.07 1.91
N LEU A 158 10.35 -12.02 2.99
CA LEU A 158 11.45 -12.95 3.24
C LEU A 158 11.18 -13.79 4.49
N LEU A 159 11.46 -15.08 4.41
CA LEU A 159 11.32 -16.09 5.46
C LEU A 159 12.70 -16.52 5.97
N PHE A 160 12.94 -16.35 7.26
CA PHE A 160 14.16 -16.78 7.97
C PHE A 160 13.84 -17.97 8.88
N ARG A 161 14.30 -19.16 8.51
CA ARG A 161 14.07 -20.40 9.28
C ARG A 161 15.08 -20.55 10.42
N GLN A 162 14.64 -21.19 11.50
CA GLN A 162 15.48 -21.65 12.61
C GLN A 162 16.56 -22.65 12.20
N THR A 163 16.16 -23.61 11.37
CA THR A 163 17.07 -24.64 10.86
C THR A 163 17.57 -24.17 9.50
N PRO A 164 18.89 -24.09 9.26
CA PRO A 164 19.39 -23.80 7.93
C PRO A 164 18.78 -24.83 6.97
N ALA A 165 18.19 -24.36 5.87
CA ALA A 165 17.70 -25.22 4.82
C ALA A 165 18.79 -26.26 4.52
N ARG A 166 18.50 -27.54 4.74
CA ARG A 166 19.42 -28.61 4.36
C ARG A 166 19.69 -28.38 2.88
N ASN A 167 20.91 -27.98 2.54
CA ASN A 167 21.38 -27.94 1.18
C ASN A 167 21.26 -29.37 0.62
N TYR A 168 20.13 -29.70 0.02
CA TYR A 168 19.99 -30.86 -0.85
C TYR A 168 20.70 -30.51 -2.16
N LEU A 169 22.03 -30.47 -2.12
CA LEU A 169 22.80 -30.69 -3.33
C LEU A 169 22.53 -32.14 -3.73
N PRO A 170 21.97 -32.43 -4.92
CA PRO A 170 21.85 -33.78 -5.40
C PRO A 170 23.24 -34.41 -5.42
N THR A 171 23.43 -35.52 -4.73
CA THR A 171 24.70 -36.29 -4.70
C THR A 171 25.07 -36.93 -6.05
N SER A 172 24.44 -36.51 -7.16
CA SER A 172 24.56 -37.13 -8.49
C SER A 172 25.58 -36.46 -9.42
N PHE A 173 26.53 -35.68 -8.89
CA PHE A 173 27.70 -35.23 -9.65
C PHE A 173 29.00 -35.66 -8.94
N ARG A 174 29.35 -36.94 -9.10
CA ARG A 174 30.72 -37.45 -8.97
C ARG A 174 30.99 -38.41 -10.11
#